data_AF-A0A939YZU1-F1
#
_entry.id   AF-A0A939YZU1-F1
#
_cell.length_a   1.000
_cell.length_b   1.000
_cell.length_c   1.000
_cell.angle_alpha   90.00
_cell.angle_beta   90.00
_cell.angle_gamma   90.00
#
_symmetry.space_group_name_H-M   'P 1'
#
loop_
_entity.id
_entity.type
_entity.pdbx_description
1 polymer ?
#
loop_
_entity_poly.entity_id
_entity_poly.type
_entity_poly.pdbx_seq_one_letter_code
_entity_poly.pdbx_strand_id
1 'polypeptide(L)'
;MQWISVSSAMKNSDVRPYKTVCEKDPAAVTTGSVNVYAEPCEAPEGFKTPDGYAWQRLRMRLSFGDEAANENGYRYCYFMTDYYGIDRLAGSLSFDDSRQCDTFTVNWEDKKYKKCVALFGKTAEDWVMDEESGLQSCSEILTWTLCLPEGYDGICCCLYDAGLQTQVEGNKDFTEVYDPSAFLIYRLDAVK
;
A
#
# COMPACT_ATOMS: atom_id res chain seq x y z
N MET A 1 -20.29 -16.22 -6.92
CA MET A 1 -19.31 -15.26 -6.37
C MET A 1 -18.13 -15.29 -7.30
N GLN A 2 -18.02 -14.26 -8.14
CA GLN A 2 -17.08 -14.20 -9.26
C GLN A 2 -15.72 -13.80 -8.69
N TRP A 3 -14.68 -14.58 -9.01
CA TRP A 3 -13.31 -14.30 -8.60
C TRP A 3 -12.99 -12.84 -8.91
N ILE A 4 -12.57 -12.08 -7.90
CA ILE A 4 -12.04 -10.74 -8.10
C ILE A 4 -10.75 -10.93 -8.90
N SER A 5 -10.87 -10.81 -10.21
CA SER A 5 -9.75 -10.68 -11.11
C SER A 5 -9.09 -9.35 -10.76
N VAL A 6 -8.07 -9.39 -9.89
CA VAL A 6 -7.18 -8.26 -9.63
C VAL A 6 -6.55 -7.90 -10.97
N SER A 7 -7.11 -6.90 -11.65
CA SER A 7 -6.82 -6.68 -13.07
C SER A 7 -5.44 -6.09 -13.35
N SER A 8 -4.60 -5.85 -12.33
CA SER A 8 -3.22 -5.38 -12.54
C SER A 8 -2.42 -5.38 -11.24
N ALA A 9 -1.97 -6.54 -10.77
CA ALA A 9 -0.91 -6.58 -9.76
C ALA A 9 0.34 -5.90 -10.34
N MET A 10 0.87 -4.87 -9.66
CA MET A 10 2.10 -4.21 -10.07
C MET A 10 3.31 -5.14 -9.86
N LYS A 11 4.23 -5.20 -10.83
CA LYS A 11 5.50 -5.91 -10.64
C LYS A 11 6.50 -5.03 -9.90
N ASN A 12 7.53 -5.66 -9.36
CA ASN A 12 8.64 -4.95 -8.75
C ASN A 12 9.32 -4.03 -9.78
N SER A 13 9.59 -2.78 -9.38
CA SER A 13 10.12 -1.69 -10.21
C SER A 13 9.21 -1.21 -11.35
N ASP A 14 7.96 -1.68 -11.44
CA ASP A 14 6.98 -1.14 -12.39
C ASP A 14 6.61 0.29 -11.97
N VAL A 15 6.62 1.19 -12.95
CA VAL A 15 6.01 2.52 -12.82
C VAL A 15 4.60 2.48 -13.40
N ARG A 16 3.61 2.89 -12.62
CA ARG A 16 2.22 3.02 -13.07
C ARG A 16 1.68 4.42 -12.80
N PRO A 17 0.85 4.98 -13.70
CA PRO A 17 0.11 6.19 -13.38
C PRO A 17 -0.93 5.90 -12.30
N TYR A 18 -1.15 6.86 -11.42
CA TYR A 18 -2.11 6.79 -10.32
C TYR A 18 -2.95 8.06 -10.30
N LYS A 19 -4.25 7.91 -10.55
CA LYS A 19 -5.19 9.02 -10.55
C LYS A 19 -5.83 9.15 -9.17
N THR A 20 -5.94 10.39 -8.71
CA THR A 20 -6.54 10.71 -7.42
C THR A 20 -6.98 12.18 -7.42
N VAL A 21 -7.74 12.59 -6.41
CA VAL A 21 -8.15 13.99 -6.24
C VAL A 21 -7.06 14.85 -5.59
N CYS A 22 -7.17 16.17 -5.79
CA CYS A 22 -6.34 17.15 -5.12
C CYS A 22 -6.79 17.41 -3.67
N GLU A 23 -5.87 17.84 -2.81
CA GLU A 23 -6.13 18.07 -1.38
C GLU A 23 -7.02 19.29 -1.14
N LYS A 24 -6.71 20.42 -1.79
CA LYS A 24 -7.43 21.69 -1.60
C LYS A 24 -8.76 21.75 -2.35
N ASP A 25 -8.87 21.03 -3.46
CA ASP A 25 -10.07 20.94 -4.29
C ASP A 25 -10.34 19.48 -4.69
N PRO A 26 -11.23 18.78 -3.97
CA PRO A 26 -11.60 17.39 -4.28
C PRO A 26 -12.32 17.20 -5.62
N ALA A 27 -12.74 18.27 -6.32
CA ALA A 27 -13.27 18.18 -7.68
C ALA A 27 -12.15 18.20 -8.74
N ALA A 28 -10.95 18.67 -8.40
CA ALA A 28 -9.77 18.62 -9.25
C ALA A 28 -9.08 17.25 -9.13
N VAL A 29 -8.64 16.73 -10.28
CA VAL A 29 -7.95 15.43 -10.39
C VAL A 29 -6.48 15.69 -10.72
N THR A 30 -5.60 14.97 -10.02
CA THR A 30 -4.17 14.89 -10.32
C THR A 30 -3.78 13.46 -10.70
N THR A 31 -2.72 13.32 -11.49
CA THR A 31 -2.11 12.05 -11.84
C THR A 31 -0.69 11.99 -11.30
N GLY A 32 -0.47 11.14 -10.31
CA GLY A 32 0.86 10.76 -9.84
C GLY A 32 1.44 9.58 -10.62
N SER A 33 2.68 9.24 -10.29
CA SER A 33 3.29 7.98 -10.66
C SER A 33 3.62 7.18 -9.41
N VAL A 34 3.49 5.86 -9.50
CA VAL A 34 3.78 4.93 -8.41
C VAL A 34 4.86 3.98 -8.89
N ASN A 35 5.94 3.89 -8.12
CA ASN A 35 6.98 2.90 -8.31
C ASN A 35 7.06 2.02 -7.07
N VAL A 36 7.09 0.71 -7.25
CA VAL A 36 7.01 -0.24 -6.14
C VAL A 36 8.26 -1.09 -6.07
N TYR A 37 8.86 -1.18 -4.89
CA TYR A 37 10.07 -1.95 -4.63
C TYR A 37 9.81 -2.94 -3.52
N ALA A 38 10.00 -4.24 -3.78
CA ALA A 38 9.99 -5.26 -2.73
C ALA A 38 11.30 -6.01 -2.67
N GLU A 39 11.77 -6.25 -1.45
CA GLU A 39 13.00 -6.96 -1.16
C GLU A 39 12.91 -7.73 0.17
N PRO A 40 13.54 -8.91 0.28
CA PRO A 40 13.82 -9.50 1.58
C PRO A 40 14.65 -8.53 2.43
N CYS A 41 14.41 -8.51 3.74
CA CYS A 41 15.21 -7.71 4.64
C CYS A 41 15.49 -8.44 5.96
N GLU A 42 16.38 -7.90 6.77
CA GLU A 42 16.58 -8.35 8.15
C GLU A 42 15.44 -7.86 9.06
N ALA A 43 15.34 -8.45 10.25
CA ALA A 43 14.43 -7.98 11.28
C ALA A 43 14.80 -6.53 11.67
N PRO A 44 13.82 -5.62 11.78
CA PRO A 44 14.06 -4.28 12.31
C PRO A 44 14.61 -4.30 13.74
N GLU A 45 15.26 -3.21 14.14
CA GLU A 45 15.73 -3.04 15.51
C GLU A 45 14.60 -3.25 16.53
N GLY A 46 14.89 -4.01 17.60
CA GLY A 46 13.89 -4.36 18.61
C GLY A 46 12.99 -5.56 18.25
N PHE A 47 13.10 -6.09 17.04
CA PHE A 47 12.37 -7.28 16.60
C PHE A 47 13.28 -8.50 16.45
N LYS A 48 12.66 -9.69 16.50
CA LYS A 48 13.30 -10.97 16.21
C LYS A 48 12.49 -11.68 15.14
N THR A 49 13.16 -12.42 14.27
CA THR A 49 12.51 -13.31 13.30
C THR A 49 12.07 -14.60 14.00
N PRO A 50 10.76 -14.89 14.12
CA PRO A 50 10.30 -16.17 14.67
C PRO A 50 10.59 -17.32 13.69
N ASP A 51 10.73 -18.54 14.21
CA ASP A 51 10.90 -19.75 13.38
C ASP A 51 9.76 -19.91 12.37
N GLY A 52 10.11 -20.11 11.10
CA GLY A 52 9.17 -20.26 9.99
C GLY A 52 8.59 -18.94 9.47
N TYR A 53 9.20 -17.81 9.81
CA TYR A 53 8.86 -16.47 9.30
C TYR A 53 10.07 -15.82 8.64
N ALA A 54 9.82 -14.92 7.69
CA ALA A 54 10.81 -14.06 7.09
C ALA A 54 10.34 -12.60 7.08
N TRP A 55 11.30 -11.69 7.04
CA TRP A 55 11.04 -10.26 6.88
C TRP A 55 11.13 -9.86 5.41
N GLN A 56 10.16 -9.05 4.99
CA GLN A 56 10.08 -8.45 3.68
C GLN A 56 9.89 -6.95 3.85
N ARG A 57 10.50 -6.16 2.97
CA ARG A 57 10.29 -4.71 2.90
C ARG A 57 9.66 -4.37 1.57
N LEU A 58 8.56 -3.63 1.65
CA LEU A 58 7.88 -3.03 0.53
C LEU A 58 8.03 -1.51 0.63
N ARG A 59 8.44 -0.87 -0.47
CA ARG A 59 8.44 0.58 -0.62
C ARG A 59 7.59 0.96 -1.82
N MET A 60 6.68 1.92 -1.64
CA MET A 60 5.97 2.58 -2.72
C MET A 60 6.42 4.03 -2.78
N ARG A 61 7.07 4.41 -3.88
CA ARG A 61 7.36 5.81 -4.18
C ARG A 61 6.22 6.38 -4.99
N LEU A 62 5.51 7.34 -4.42
CA LEU A 62 4.52 8.16 -5.10
C LEU A 62 5.22 9.44 -5.55
N SER A 63 5.03 9.86 -6.80
CA SER A 63 5.57 11.13 -7.28
C SER A 63 4.48 11.93 -7.99
N PHE A 64 4.36 13.20 -7.64
CA PHE A 64 3.39 14.15 -8.19
C PHE A 64 4.11 15.39 -8.70
N GLY A 65 3.66 15.92 -9.83
CA GLY A 65 4.26 17.12 -10.42
C GLY A 65 3.48 17.68 -11.60
N ASP A 66 2.20 17.31 -11.75
CA ASP A 66 1.34 17.95 -12.74
C ASP A 66 0.83 19.31 -12.25
N GLU A 67 0.21 20.08 -13.15
CA GLU A 67 -0.32 21.42 -12.86
C GLU A 67 -1.32 21.39 -11.70
N ALA A 68 -2.23 20.40 -11.71
CA ALA A 68 -3.25 20.25 -10.68
C ALA A 68 -2.63 20.02 -9.28
N ALA A 69 -1.61 19.17 -9.16
CA ALA A 69 -0.90 18.95 -7.90
C ALA A 69 -0.12 20.19 -7.45
N ASN A 70 0.46 20.95 -8.37
CA ASN A 70 1.18 22.19 -8.04
C ASN A 70 0.23 23.25 -7.46
N GLU A 71 -0.94 23.43 -8.06
CA GLU A 71 -1.92 24.42 -7.62
C GLU A 71 -2.64 23.99 -6.33
N ASN A 72 -3.11 22.73 -6.31
CA ASN A 72 -4.10 22.26 -5.34
C ASN A 72 -3.57 21.19 -4.38
N GLY A 73 -2.30 20.80 -4.49
CA GLY A 73 -1.73 19.68 -3.76
C GLY A 73 -2.28 18.34 -4.25
N TYR A 74 -1.89 17.26 -3.57
CA TYR A 74 -2.32 15.90 -3.87
C TYR A 74 -2.83 15.22 -2.61
N ARG A 75 -3.80 14.34 -2.79
CA ARG A 75 -4.30 13.45 -1.73
C ARG A 75 -4.25 12.02 -2.24
N TYR A 76 -3.87 11.08 -1.40
CA TYR A 76 -3.95 9.67 -1.72
C TYR A 76 -4.42 8.90 -0.50
N CYS A 77 -4.98 7.72 -0.75
CA CYS A 77 -5.33 6.78 0.29
C CYS A 77 -4.66 5.45 0.04
N TYR A 78 -4.40 4.72 1.11
CA TYR A 78 -3.78 3.40 1.06
C TYR A 78 -4.39 2.47 2.09
N PHE A 79 -4.18 1.17 1.89
CA PHE A 79 -4.39 0.16 2.92
C PHE A 79 -3.54 -1.07 2.62
N MET A 80 -3.39 -1.92 3.63
CA MET A 80 -2.77 -3.25 3.53
C MET A 80 -3.83 -4.30 3.85
N THR A 81 -3.83 -5.41 3.12
CA THR A 81 -4.74 -6.52 3.36
C THR A 81 -4.09 -7.87 3.03
N ASP A 82 -4.73 -8.94 3.48
CA ASP A 82 -4.40 -10.30 3.09
C ASP A 82 -5.24 -10.70 1.86
N TYR A 83 -4.59 -10.87 0.71
CA TYR A 83 -5.19 -11.27 -0.56
C TYR A 83 -6.03 -12.54 -0.46
N TYR A 84 -5.52 -13.56 0.24
CA TYR A 84 -6.22 -14.83 0.39
C TYR A 84 -7.35 -14.79 1.43
N GLY A 85 -7.44 -13.69 2.19
CA GLY A 85 -8.48 -13.42 3.18
C GLY A 85 -9.23 -12.12 2.91
N ILE A 86 -9.17 -11.58 1.69
CA ILE A 86 -9.73 -10.26 1.33
C ILE A 86 -11.27 -10.24 1.44
N ASP A 87 -11.91 -11.41 1.39
CA ASP A 87 -13.33 -11.63 1.60
C ASP A 87 -13.71 -11.82 3.09
N ARG A 88 -12.70 -11.95 3.97
CA ARG A 88 -12.85 -12.29 5.40
C ARG A 88 -12.22 -11.22 6.31
N LEU A 89 -12.08 -9.99 5.81
CA LEU A 89 -11.38 -8.84 6.41
C LEU A 89 -11.85 -8.40 7.81
N ALA A 90 -12.76 -9.13 8.44
CA ALA A 90 -13.08 -8.97 9.84
C ALA A 90 -11.99 -9.57 10.75
N GLY A 91 -11.02 -8.73 11.16
CA GLY A 91 -10.63 -8.72 12.58
C GLY A 91 -9.37 -9.46 13.00
N SER A 92 -8.34 -9.60 12.16
CA SER A 92 -7.02 -10.05 12.66
C SER A 92 -6.02 -8.91 12.90
N LEU A 93 -6.20 -7.74 12.27
CA LEU A 93 -5.36 -6.56 12.47
C LEU A 93 -5.63 -5.91 13.83
N SER A 94 -4.62 -5.88 14.68
CA SER A 94 -4.59 -5.17 15.95
C SER A 94 -3.32 -4.35 16.05
N PHE A 95 -3.46 -3.07 16.38
CA PHE A 95 -2.32 -2.22 16.65
C PHE A 95 -1.74 -2.53 18.05
N ASP A 96 -0.42 -2.69 18.13
CA ASP A 96 0.33 -2.86 19.38
C ASP A 96 1.04 -1.55 19.70
N ASP A 97 0.43 -0.75 20.59
CA ASP A 97 0.96 0.56 21.03
C ASP A 97 2.38 0.45 21.59
N SER A 98 2.74 -0.66 22.24
CA SER A 98 4.04 -0.79 22.90
C SER A 98 5.19 -0.94 21.91
N ARG A 99 4.89 -1.52 20.75
CA ARG A 99 5.87 -1.78 19.67
C ARG A 99 5.64 -0.89 18.44
N GLN A 100 4.60 -0.05 18.47
CA GLN A 100 4.22 0.86 17.38
C GLN A 100 4.08 0.10 16.05
N CYS A 101 3.39 -1.04 16.07
CA CYS A 101 3.23 -1.88 14.89
C CYS A 101 1.85 -2.54 14.83
N ASP A 102 1.42 -2.90 13.62
CA ASP A 102 0.26 -3.75 13.43
C ASP A 102 0.66 -5.22 13.62
N THR A 103 -0.19 -5.96 14.31
CA THR A 103 -0.09 -7.41 14.47
C THR A 103 -1.29 -8.06 13.82
N PHE A 104 -1.08 -9.19 13.17
CA PHE A 104 -2.16 -9.90 12.49
C PHE A 104 -1.89 -11.39 12.38
N THR A 105 -2.91 -12.12 11.93
CA THR A 105 -2.82 -13.55 11.72
C THR A 105 -3.08 -13.90 10.26
N VAL A 106 -2.16 -14.68 9.70
CA VAL A 106 -2.28 -15.29 8.37
C VAL A 106 -2.66 -16.76 8.52
N ASN A 107 -3.62 -17.24 7.72
CA ASN A 107 -3.88 -18.68 7.59
C ASN A 107 -3.36 -19.14 6.23
N TRP A 108 -2.34 -20.00 6.23
CA TRP A 108 -1.66 -20.45 5.02
C TRP A 108 -1.19 -21.88 5.18
N GLU A 109 -1.32 -22.71 4.14
CA GLU A 109 -1.00 -24.15 4.16
C GLU A 109 -1.56 -24.90 5.38
N ASP A 110 -2.86 -24.69 5.67
CA ASP A 110 -3.57 -25.27 6.82
C ASP A 110 -2.99 -24.92 8.20
N LYS A 111 -2.09 -23.94 8.27
CA LYS A 111 -1.47 -23.45 9.51
C LYS A 111 -1.89 -22.01 9.80
N LYS A 112 -2.01 -21.72 11.09
CA LYS A 112 -2.33 -20.38 11.60
C LYS A 112 -1.08 -19.69 12.12
N TYR A 113 -0.63 -18.67 11.41
CA TYR A 113 0.56 -17.88 11.71
C TYR A 113 0.20 -16.60 12.47
N LYS A 114 0.32 -16.65 13.79
CA LYS A 114 -0.14 -15.58 14.72
C LYS A 114 0.90 -14.53 15.05
N LYS A 115 2.14 -14.66 14.54
CA LYS A 115 3.26 -13.76 14.86
C LYS A 115 3.56 -12.80 13.71
N CYS A 116 2.59 -12.54 12.83
CA CYS A 116 2.80 -11.61 11.73
C CYS A 116 2.79 -10.17 12.26
N VAL A 117 3.66 -9.34 11.71
CA VAL A 117 3.87 -7.96 12.11
C VAL A 117 3.97 -7.09 10.86
N ALA A 118 3.38 -5.90 10.88
CA ALA A 118 3.61 -4.86 9.90
C ALA A 118 4.05 -3.57 10.61
N LEU A 119 5.19 -3.04 10.19
CA LEU A 119 5.62 -1.69 10.54
C LEU A 119 5.38 -0.80 9.34
N PHE A 120 4.73 0.33 9.57
CA PHE A 120 4.49 1.33 8.55
C PHE A 120 5.33 2.57 8.81
N GLY A 121 5.98 3.07 7.76
CA GLY A 121 6.72 4.32 7.77
C GLY A 121 6.38 5.15 6.54
N LYS A 122 6.42 6.47 6.69
CA LYS A 122 6.22 7.42 5.61
C LYS A 122 7.34 8.46 5.66
N THR A 123 7.94 8.72 4.50
CA THR A 123 8.89 9.82 4.31
C THR A 123 8.41 10.67 3.15
N ALA A 124 8.33 11.99 3.34
CA ALA A 124 8.05 12.94 2.27
C ALA A 124 9.35 13.63 1.86
N GLU A 125 9.55 13.77 0.56
CA GLU A 125 10.59 14.60 -0.04
C GLU A 125 10.01 16.00 -0.30
N ASP A 126 10.85 17.03 -0.18
CA ASP A 126 10.45 18.40 -0.49
C ASP A 126 10.09 18.57 -1.97
N TRP A 127 9.32 19.62 -2.26
CA TRP A 127 9.07 20.04 -3.64
C TRP A 127 10.35 20.54 -4.29
N VAL A 128 10.65 20.01 -5.46
CA VAL A 128 11.81 20.37 -6.29
C VAL A 128 11.31 21.02 -7.57
N MET A 129 11.80 22.24 -7.84
CA MET A 129 11.49 22.95 -9.07
C MET A 129 12.23 22.32 -10.26
N ASP A 130 11.49 22.06 -11.33
CA ASP A 130 12.06 21.77 -12.65
C ASP A 130 12.17 23.09 -13.43
N GLU A 131 13.41 23.53 -13.69
CA GLU A 131 13.68 24.79 -14.38
C GLU A 131 13.22 24.81 -15.84
N GLU A 132 13.08 23.64 -16.49
CA GLU A 132 12.65 23.57 -17.90
C GLU A 132 11.14 23.68 -18.04
N SER A 133 10.39 22.97 -17.19
CA SER A 133 8.92 22.99 -17.22
C SER A 133 8.30 24.11 -16.39
N GLY A 134 9.05 24.67 -15.43
CA GLY A 134 8.54 25.63 -14.45
C GLY A 134 7.58 25.03 -13.42
N LEU A 135 7.45 23.70 -13.39
CA LEU A 135 6.62 22.96 -12.44
C LEU A 135 7.47 22.41 -11.30
N GLN A 136 6.87 22.29 -10.12
CA GLN A 136 7.48 21.58 -9.02
C GLN A 136 7.04 20.11 -9.05
N SER A 137 7.91 19.22 -8.59
CA SER A 137 7.56 17.83 -8.31
C SER A 137 7.96 17.47 -6.89
N CYS A 138 7.24 16.53 -6.29
CA CYS A 138 7.59 15.96 -5.00
C CYS A 138 7.43 14.44 -5.05
N SER A 139 8.02 13.76 -4.08
CA SER A 139 7.73 12.34 -3.87
C SER A 139 7.44 12.04 -2.41
N GLU A 140 6.65 11.00 -2.19
CA GLU A 140 6.51 10.37 -0.90
C GLU A 140 6.86 8.89 -1.00
N ILE A 141 7.51 8.36 0.03
CA ILE A 141 7.89 6.96 0.13
C ILE A 141 7.12 6.34 1.28
N LEU A 142 6.17 5.46 0.94
CA LEU A 142 5.47 4.60 1.88
C LEU A 142 6.28 3.32 2.05
N THR A 143 6.57 2.93 3.29
CA THR A 143 7.35 1.73 3.58
C THR A 143 6.57 0.81 4.51
N TRP A 144 6.31 -0.41 4.06
CA TRP A 144 5.87 -1.51 4.92
C TRP A 144 7.02 -2.48 5.16
N THR A 145 7.37 -2.71 6.42
CA THR A 145 8.28 -3.79 6.80
C THR A 145 7.47 -4.88 7.48
N LEU A 146 7.44 -6.06 6.87
CA LEU A 146 6.47 -7.12 7.13
C LEU A 146 7.19 -8.38 7.61
N CYS A 147 6.77 -8.93 8.75
CA CYS A 147 7.14 -10.27 9.19
C CYS A 147 6.02 -11.23 8.83
N LEU A 148 6.30 -12.15 7.92
CA LEU A 148 5.32 -13.05 7.32
C LEU A 148 5.84 -14.49 7.36
N PRO A 149 4.98 -15.51 7.21
CA PRO A 149 5.44 -16.89 7.04
C PRO A 149 6.44 -16.98 5.88
N GLU A 150 7.50 -17.78 6.01
CA GLU A 150 8.48 -17.96 4.93
C GLU A 150 7.79 -18.44 3.65
N GLY A 151 7.99 -17.71 2.55
CA GLY A 151 7.36 -18.02 1.26
C GLY A 151 5.93 -17.49 1.08
N TYR A 152 5.35 -16.82 2.08
CA TYR A 152 4.03 -16.22 1.97
C TYR A 152 4.04 -15.01 1.04
N ASP A 153 3.09 -14.98 0.10
CA ASP A 153 2.95 -13.93 -0.90
C ASP A 153 1.58 -13.26 -0.93
N GLY A 154 0.73 -13.61 0.05
CA GLY A 154 -0.65 -13.16 0.08
C GLY A 154 -0.83 -11.72 0.52
N ILE A 155 0.19 -10.97 0.93
CA ILE A 155 -0.05 -9.57 1.32
C ILE A 155 -0.21 -8.68 0.11
N CYS A 156 -1.29 -7.90 0.13
CA CYS A 156 -1.55 -6.82 -0.79
C CYS A 156 -1.40 -5.47 -0.10
N CYS A 157 -0.73 -4.55 -0.77
CA CYS A 157 -0.76 -3.13 -0.43
C CYS A 157 -1.39 -2.39 -1.61
N CYS A 158 -2.29 -1.47 -1.29
CA CYS A 158 -3.17 -0.85 -2.27
C CYS A 158 -3.12 0.66 -2.14
N LEU A 159 -3.16 1.35 -3.28
CA LEU A 159 -3.46 2.78 -3.38
C LEU A 159 -4.81 2.93 -4.08
N TYR A 160 -5.61 3.91 -3.65
CA TYR A 160 -6.90 4.16 -4.27
C TYR A 160 -7.27 5.64 -4.22
N ASP A 161 -8.00 6.07 -5.25
CA ASP A 161 -8.44 7.46 -5.40
C ASP A 161 -9.06 7.98 -4.10
N ALA A 162 -8.45 9.04 -3.55
CA ALA A 162 -8.88 9.63 -2.29
C ALA A 162 -10.28 10.26 -2.37
N GLY A 163 -10.79 10.56 -3.57
CA GLY A 163 -12.17 10.97 -3.77
C GLY A 163 -13.17 9.87 -3.41
N LEU A 164 -12.73 8.61 -3.32
CA LEU A 164 -13.53 7.45 -2.94
C LEU A 164 -13.41 7.09 -1.45
N GLN A 165 -12.65 7.87 -0.65
CA GLN A 165 -12.39 7.54 0.76
C GLN A 165 -13.67 7.35 1.59
N THR A 166 -14.73 8.12 1.35
CA THR A 166 -16.01 7.97 2.06
C THR A 166 -16.72 6.64 1.78
N GLN A 167 -16.38 5.96 0.68
CA GLN A 167 -16.87 4.62 0.35
C GLN A 167 -16.08 3.52 1.07
N VAL A 168 -14.88 3.84 1.57
CA VAL A 168 -13.96 2.91 2.26
C VAL A 168 -13.97 3.14 3.78
N GLU A 169 -14.24 4.35 4.26
CA GLU A 169 -14.33 4.67 5.70
C GLU A 169 -15.60 4.13 6.38
N GLY A 170 -16.64 3.80 5.61
CA GLY A 170 -17.94 3.35 6.12
C GLY A 170 -17.96 1.93 6.66
N ASN A 171 -17.01 1.09 6.27
CA ASN A 171 -16.74 -0.24 6.81
C ASN A 171 -15.32 -0.61 6.41
N LYS A 172 -14.52 -1.14 7.34
CA LYS A 172 -13.16 -1.67 7.12
C LYS A 172 -13.13 -2.92 6.22
N ASP A 173 -14.10 -3.03 5.32
CA ASP A 173 -14.41 -4.17 4.49
C ASP A 173 -14.66 -3.68 3.06
N PHE A 174 -14.14 -4.40 2.07
CA PHE A 174 -14.52 -4.26 0.65
C PHE A 174 -15.98 -4.69 0.48
N THR A 175 -16.95 -3.92 0.97
CA THR A 175 -18.29 -4.48 1.15
C THR A 175 -19.15 -4.43 -0.10
N GLU A 176 -19.11 -3.40 -0.96
CA GLU A 176 -20.13 -3.35 -2.03
C GLU A 176 -19.70 -2.81 -3.42
N VAL A 177 -18.62 -2.04 -3.55
CA VAL A 177 -18.19 -1.52 -4.87
C VAL A 177 -16.67 -1.52 -4.99
N TYR A 178 -16.09 -2.68 -5.31
CA TYR A 178 -14.72 -2.73 -5.81
C TYR A 178 -14.74 -2.27 -7.26
N ASP A 179 -14.39 -1.00 -7.52
CA ASP A 179 -14.02 -0.56 -8.86
C ASP A 179 -12.53 -0.88 -9.07
N PRO A 180 -12.16 -1.99 -9.74
CA PRO A 180 -10.76 -2.36 -9.95
C PRO A 180 -9.94 -1.28 -10.64
N SER A 181 -10.57 -0.35 -11.38
CA SER A 181 -9.88 0.72 -12.07
C SER A 181 -9.43 1.86 -11.15
N ALA A 182 -10.01 1.95 -9.96
CA ALA A 182 -9.68 2.96 -8.96
C ALA A 182 -8.57 2.52 -7.99
N PHE A 183 -8.09 1.26 -8.09
CA PHE A 183 -7.09 0.71 -7.18
C PHE A 183 -5.83 0.31 -7.94
N LEU A 184 -4.68 0.76 -7.43
CA LEU A 184 -3.39 0.14 -7.75
C LEU A 184 -3.05 -0.85 -6.65
N ILE A 185 -2.92 -2.12 -7.02
CA ILE A 185 -2.69 -3.21 -6.08
C ILE A 185 -1.30 -3.79 -6.34
N TYR A 186 -0.51 -3.88 -5.29
CA TYR A 186 0.75 -4.60 -5.29
C TYR A 186 0.61 -5.86 -4.44
N ARG A 187 1.04 -7.01 -4.98
CA ARG A 187 1.10 -8.29 -4.28
C ARG A 187 2.54 -8.79 -4.23
N LEU A 188 2.96 -9.33 -3.09
CA LEU A 188 4.36 -9.71 -2.85
C LEU A 188 4.94 -10.75 -3.84
N ASP A 189 4.14 -11.61 -4.49
CA ASP A 189 4.61 -12.60 -5.49
C ASP A 189 4.58 -12.16 -6.95
N ALA A 190 4.24 -10.91 -7.28
CA ALA A 190 4.32 -10.45 -8.66
C ALA A 190 5.76 -10.47 -9.26
N VAL A 191 6.72 -11.02 -8.51
CA VAL A 191 8.15 -11.16 -8.75
C VAL A 191 8.55 -12.54 -9.30
N LYS A 192 7.63 -13.50 -9.48
CA LYS A 192 7.94 -14.79 -10.13
C LYS A 192 7.94 -14.71 -11.66
#